data_AF-A0A1M4NCD2-F1
#
_entry.id   AF-A0A1M4NCD2-F1
#
_cell.length_a   1.000
_cell.length_b   1.000
_cell.length_c   1.000
_cell.angle_alpha   90.00
_cell.angle_beta   90.00
_cell.angle_gamma   90.00
#
_symmetry.space_group_name_H-M   'P 1'
#
loop_
_entity.id
_entity.type
_entity.pdbx_description
1 polymer ?
#
loop_
_entity_poly.entity_id
_entity_poly.type
_entity_poly.pdbx_seq_one_letter_code
_entity_poly.pdbx_strand_id
1 'polypeptide(L)'
;MAYINLSITEVLGFMDNNLEYNRDRIKNISLINDSQIEITVSLGRFFPDMKVLVSYNSYINGKLYFNIITKGGIKVLLGLMNEMGGKKINEFIKLDNDRVEIDVDKLISNSLKGVKVRDINFTGQQIYVTVDFSKSPRAL
;
A
#
# COMPACT_ATOMS: atom_id res chain seq x y z
N MET A 1 -22.64 -2.85 -8.42
CA MET A 1 -21.86 -3.18 -7.22
C MET A 1 -21.24 -4.55 -7.44
N ALA A 2 -19.94 -4.65 -7.24
CA ALA A 2 -19.23 -5.93 -7.27
C ALA A 2 -18.31 -6.01 -6.05
N TYR A 3 -18.01 -7.24 -5.64
CA TYR A 3 -17.09 -7.54 -4.56
C TYR A 3 -15.88 -8.24 -5.14
N ILE A 4 -14.70 -7.72 -4.82
CA ILE A 4 -13.43 -8.35 -5.16
C ILE A 4 -12.84 -8.83 -3.84
N ASN A 5 -12.56 -10.13 -3.77
CA ASN A 5 -11.82 -10.71 -2.66
C ASN A 5 -10.42 -11.06 -3.15
N LEU A 6 -9.40 -10.55 -2.46
CA LEU A 6 -7.99 -10.83 -2.74
C LEU A 6 -7.34 -11.24 -1.43
N SER A 7 -6.53 -12.28 -1.43
CA SER A 7 -5.63 -12.51 -0.31
C SER A 7 -4.55 -11.42 -0.30
N ILE A 8 -4.11 -11.03 0.90
CA ILE A 8 -3.01 -10.07 1.01
C ILE A 8 -1.73 -10.66 0.40
N THR A 9 -1.54 -11.99 0.47
CA THR A 9 -0.42 -12.68 -0.20
C THR A 9 -0.45 -12.49 -1.71
N GLU A 10 -1.62 -12.55 -2.35
CA GLU A 10 -1.76 -12.24 -3.78
C GLU A 10 -1.43 -10.78 -4.08
N VAL A 11 -1.83 -9.85 -3.20
CA VAL A 11 -1.47 -8.43 -3.36
C VAL A 11 0.03 -8.23 -3.21
N LEU A 12 0.67 -8.84 -2.22
CA LEU A 12 2.12 -8.77 -2.04
C LEU A 12 2.87 -9.42 -3.21
N GLY A 13 2.40 -10.57 -3.69
CA GLY A 13 2.96 -11.24 -4.88
C GLY A 13 2.79 -10.40 -6.14
N PHE A 14 1.65 -9.72 -6.31
CA PHE A 14 1.46 -8.77 -7.39
C PHE A 14 2.44 -7.60 -7.27
N MET A 15 2.59 -7.01 -6.08
CA MET A 15 3.55 -5.94 -5.84
C MET A 15 4.99 -6.36 -6.14
N ASP A 16 5.43 -7.54 -5.66
CA ASP A 16 6.79 -8.01 -5.89
C ASP A 16 7.11 -8.22 -7.37
N ASN A 17 6.13 -8.67 -8.14
CA ASN A 17 6.29 -8.97 -9.57
C ASN A 17 6.12 -7.74 -10.48
N ASN A 18 5.38 -6.71 -10.05
CA ASN A 18 5.01 -5.60 -10.92
C ASN A 18 5.60 -4.25 -10.52
N LEU A 19 6.14 -4.11 -9.30
CA LEU A 19 6.80 -2.88 -8.87
C LEU A 19 8.31 -3.01 -9.06
N GLU A 20 8.89 -2.10 -9.85
CA GLU A 20 10.33 -1.89 -9.86
C GLU A 20 10.74 -1.15 -8.59
N TYR A 21 11.34 -1.88 -7.66
CA TYR A 21 11.96 -1.30 -6.47
C TYR A 21 13.35 -1.89 -6.25
N ASN A 22 14.20 -1.16 -5.54
CA ASN A 22 15.58 -1.57 -5.28
C ASN A 22 15.60 -2.77 -4.31
N ARG A 23 15.75 -3.98 -4.85
CA ARG A 23 15.78 -5.25 -4.09
C ARG A 23 17.00 -5.37 -3.16
N ASP A 24 18.07 -4.61 -3.37
CA ASP A 24 19.21 -4.55 -2.43
C ASP A 24 18.84 -3.79 -1.15
N ARG A 25 17.86 -2.88 -1.24
CA ARG A 25 17.36 -2.02 -0.17
C ARG A 25 16.10 -2.59 0.48
N ILE A 26 15.08 -2.93 -0.28
CA ILE A 26 13.88 -3.60 0.25
C ILE A 26 14.09 -5.09 0.05
N LYS A 27 14.53 -5.77 1.10
CA LYS A 27 14.88 -7.19 1.04
C LYS A 27 13.66 -8.11 1.07
N ASN A 28 12.62 -7.70 1.79
CA ASN A 28 11.41 -8.48 1.95
C ASN A 28 10.24 -7.60 2.36
N ILE A 29 9.04 -7.93 1.89
CA ILE A 29 7.77 -7.40 2.38
C ILE A 29 6.93 -8.62 2.74
N SER A 30 6.55 -8.74 4.00
CA SER A 30 5.83 -9.91 4.50
C SER A 30 4.70 -9.52 5.44
N LEU A 31 3.69 -10.36 5.52
CA LEU A 31 2.68 -10.30 6.56
C LEU A 31 3.19 -11.02 7.80
N ILE A 32 3.01 -10.39 8.95
CA ILE A 32 3.30 -11.02 10.25
C ILE A 32 2.03 -11.40 11.01
N ASN A 33 0.89 -10.76 10.72
CA ASN A 33 -0.46 -11.15 11.18
C ASN A 33 -1.54 -10.43 10.34
N ASP A 34 -2.81 -10.68 10.65
CA ASP A 34 -4.02 -10.23 9.93
C ASP A 34 -4.09 -8.73 9.57
N SER A 35 -3.30 -7.87 10.22
CA SER A 35 -3.29 -6.43 9.95
C SER A 35 -1.91 -5.82 9.83
N GLN A 36 -0.83 -6.59 9.99
CA GLN A 36 0.52 -6.05 10.08
C GLN A 36 1.45 -6.56 8.99
N ILE A 37 2.08 -5.60 8.31
CA ILE A 37 3.07 -5.82 7.27
C ILE A 37 4.44 -5.46 7.85
N GLU A 38 5.39 -6.38 7.74
CA GLU A 38 6.81 -6.16 8.00
C GLU A 38 7.54 -5.91 6.68
N ILE A 39 8.18 -4.75 6.58
CA ILE A 39 9.08 -4.38 5.49
C ILE A 39 10.51 -4.46 6.03
N THR A 40 11.31 -5.36 5.47
CA THR A 40 12.74 -5.50 5.82
C THR A 40 13.57 -4.63 4.89
N VAL A 41 14.29 -3.68 5.48
CA VAL A 41 15.06 -2.66 4.78
C VAL A 41 16.54 -2.76 5.13
N SER A 42 17.38 -2.96 4.12
CA SER A 42 18.83 -2.89 4.22
C SER A 42 19.28 -1.43 4.30
N LEU A 43 19.97 -1.07 5.38
CA LEU A 43 20.57 0.26 5.57
C LEU A 43 22.00 0.37 5.01
N GLY A 44 22.48 -0.68 4.32
CA GLY A 44 23.82 -0.78 3.76
C GLY A 44 24.63 -1.93 4.35
N ARG A 45 25.80 -2.22 3.76
CA ARG A 45 26.60 -3.43 4.07
C ARG A 45 27.10 -3.53 5.51
N PHE A 46 27.18 -2.41 6.23
CA PHE A 46 27.75 -2.35 7.58
C PHE A 46 26.70 -2.14 8.68
N PHE A 47 25.42 -2.07 8.33
CA PHE A 47 24.33 -1.89 9.27
C PHE A 47 23.41 -3.12 9.24
N PRO A 48 22.85 -3.52 10.39
CA PRO A 48 21.82 -4.55 10.40
C PRO A 48 20.60 -4.10 9.60
N ASP A 49 19.91 -5.07 9.01
CA ASP A 49 18.64 -4.82 8.36
C ASP A 49 17.62 -4.29 9.38
N MET A 50 16.85 -3.28 8.99
CA MET A 50 15.81 -2.70 9.81
C MET A 50 14.45 -3.26 9.40
N LYS A 51 13.67 -3.68 10.39
CA LYS A 51 12.28 -4.12 10.19
C LYS A 51 11.33 -2.97 10.48
N VAL A 52 10.63 -2.50 9.45
CA VAL A 52 9.58 -1.50 9.58
C VAL A 52 8.24 -2.21 9.60
N LEU A 53 7.55 -2.13 10.74
CA LEU A 53 6.22 -2.68 10.92
C LEU A 53 5.19 -1.58 10.66
N VAL A 54 4.23 -1.87 9.78
CA VAL A 54 3.06 -1.03 9.54
C VAL A 54 1.79 -1.85 9.76
N SER A 55 0.77 -1.24 10.35
CA SER A 55 -0.51 -1.89 10.65
C SER A 55 -1.65 -1.19 9.97
N TYR A 56 -2.49 -1.92 9.25
CA TYR A 56 -3.74 -1.38 8.71
C TYR A 56 -4.58 -0.78 9.83
N ASN A 57 -5.06 0.44 9.61
CA ASN A 57 -5.89 1.16 10.55
C ASN A 57 -7.33 1.30 10.04
N SER A 58 -7.51 1.88 8.86
CA SER A 58 -8.84 2.17 8.32
C SER A 58 -8.80 2.52 6.83
N TYR A 59 -9.96 2.45 6.19
CA TYR A 59 -10.24 3.03 4.88
C TYR A 59 -11.33 4.09 5.02
N ILE A 60 -11.03 5.35 4.69
CA ILE A 60 -11.96 6.47 4.85
C ILE A 60 -11.79 7.42 3.67
N ASN A 61 -12.90 7.80 3.02
CA ASN A 61 -12.93 8.81 1.96
C ASN A 61 -11.89 8.59 0.85
N GLY A 62 -11.79 7.37 0.33
CA GLY A 62 -10.87 7.06 -0.77
C GLY A 62 -9.43 6.75 -0.34
N LYS A 63 -9.14 6.80 0.97
CA LYS A 63 -7.77 6.70 1.49
C LYS A 63 -7.61 5.53 2.45
N LEU A 64 -6.52 4.78 2.27
CA LEU A 64 -6.06 3.77 3.21
C LEU A 64 -5.10 4.39 4.23
N TYR A 65 -5.29 4.04 5.49
CA TYR A 65 -4.46 4.49 6.59
C TYR A 65 -3.75 3.30 7.24
N PHE A 66 -2.46 3.44 7.44
CA PHE A 66 -1.64 2.51 8.21
C PHE A 66 -0.93 3.26 9.34
N ASN A 67 -0.81 2.63 10.50
CA ASN A 67 0.04 3.11 11.58
C ASN A 67 1.43 2.48 11.47
N ILE A 68 2.47 3.29 11.64
CA ILE A 68 3.86 2.85 11.72
C ILE A 68 4.13 2.47 13.17
N ILE A 69 4.44 1.20 13.40
CA ILE A 69 4.67 0.66 14.76
C ILE A 69 6.15 0.81 15.14
N THR A 70 7.06 0.62 14.19
CA THR A 70 8.50 0.70 14.46
C THR A 70 8.92 2.13 14.77
N LYS A 71 9.53 2.35 15.94
CA LYS A 71 10.13 3.65 16.30
C LYS A 71 11.18 4.06 15.27
N GLY A 72 11.02 5.26 14.70
CA GLY A 72 11.91 5.76 13.64
C GLY A 72 11.60 5.18 12.24
N GLY A 73 10.59 4.30 12.13
CA GLY A 73 10.16 3.68 10.88
C GLY A 73 9.75 4.71 9.83
N ILE A 74 9.15 5.84 10.24
CA ILE A 74 8.81 6.92 9.29
C ILE A 74 10.03 7.45 8.53
N LYS A 75 11.19 7.60 9.18
CA LYS A 75 12.40 8.11 8.51
C LYS A 75 12.89 7.13 7.44
N VAL A 76 12.77 5.83 7.72
CA VAL A 76 13.12 4.79 6.75
C VAL A 76 12.17 4.78 5.58
N LEU A 77 10.85 4.82 5.84
CA LEU A 77 9.85 4.86 4.77
C LEU A 77 9.98 6.13 3.91
N LEU A 78 10.26 7.29 4.52
CA LEU A 78 10.56 8.53 3.79
C LEU A 78 11.77 8.36 2.86
N GLY A 79 12.85 7.73 3.36
CA GLY A 79 14.02 7.41 2.55
C GLY A 79 13.67 6.53 1.34
N LEU A 80 12.90 5.47 1.56
CA LEU A 80 12.45 4.57 0.49
C LEU A 80 11.56 5.27 -0.54
N MET A 81 10.60 6.08 -0.09
CA MET A 81 9.70 6.82 -1.01
C MET A 81 10.47 7.79 -1.91
N ASN A 82 11.49 8.46 -1.37
CA ASN A 82 12.35 9.33 -2.16
C ASN A 82 13.12 8.55 -3.24
N GLU A 83 13.57 7.34 -2.94
CA GLU A 83 14.30 6.48 -3.88
C GLU A 83 13.38 5.85 -4.94
N MET A 84 12.13 5.50 -4.59
CA MET A 84 11.16 4.85 -5.49
C MET A 84 10.47 5.82 -6.47
N GLY A 85 11.00 7.02 -6.68
CA GLY A 85 10.45 8.01 -7.62
C GLY A 85 9.96 9.31 -6.98
N GLY A 86 10.21 9.50 -5.68
CA GLY A 86 10.08 10.76 -4.96
C GLY A 86 8.74 11.46 -5.22
N LYS A 87 8.78 12.58 -5.94
CA LYS A 87 7.58 13.41 -6.22
C LYS A 87 6.41 12.63 -6.80
N LYS A 88 6.64 11.62 -7.66
CA LYS A 88 5.56 10.83 -8.28
C LYS A 88 4.87 9.92 -7.26
N ILE A 89 5.62 9.32 -6.33
CA ILE A 89 5.03 8.49 -5.27
C ILE A 89 4.34 9.37 -4.22
N ASN A 90 4.90 10.55 -3.92
CA ASN A 90 4.33 11.51 -2.98
C ASN A 90 2.95 12.05 -3.41
N GLU A 91 2.58 11.86 -4.68
CA GLU A 91 1.25 12.16 -5.19
C GLU A 91 0.17 11.18 -4.71
N PHE A 92 0.55 9.97 -4.32
CA PHE A 92 -0.34 8.88 -3.91
C PHE A 92 -0.14 8.45 -2.47
N ILE A 93 1.08 8.60 -1.94
CA ILE A 93 1.45 8.17 -0.59
C ILE A 93 1.93 9.38 0.20
N LYS A 94 1.36 9.59 1.39
CA LYS A 94 1.80 10.59 2.35
C LYS A 94 2.26 9.90 3.63
N LEU A 95 3.40 10.34 4.17
CA LEU A 95 3.88 9.96 5.49
C LEU A 95 3.72 11.15 6.43
N ASP A 96 3.05 10.92 7.57
CA ASP A 96 2.76 11.97 8.54
C ASP A 96 2.83 11.41 9.97
N ASN A 97 3.72 11.96 10.80
CA ASN A 97 4.04 11.47 12.14
C ASN A 97 4.42 9.98 12.19
N ASP A 98 3.46 9.12 12.56
CA ASP A 98 3.61 7.67 12.59
C ASP A 98 2.51 7.00 11.76
N ARG A 99 2.11 7.65 10.66
CA ARG A 99 1.07 7.14 9.75
C ARG A 99 1.51 7.18 8.29
N VAL A 100 1.04 6.17 7.56
CA VAL A 100 1.07 6.11 6.10
C VAL A 100 -0.36 6.31 5.62
N GLU A 101 -0.56 7.26 4.71
CA GLU A 101 -1.81 7.50 4.00
C GLU A 101 -1.59 7.17 2.53
N ILE A 102 -2.47 6.36 1.94
CA ILE A 102 -2.43 5.98 0.53
C ILE A 102 -3.75 6.40 -0.12
N ASP A 103 -3.69 7.25 -1.14
CA ASP A 103 -4.84 7.71 -1.92
C ASP A 103 -5.21 6.67 -2.98
N VAL A 104 -6.13 5.77 -2.61
CA VAL A 104 -6.59 4.68 -3.48
C VAL A 104 -7.45 5.21 -4.61
N ASP A 105 -8.32 6.19 -4.34
CA ASP A 105 -9.18 6.78 -5.37
C ASP A 105 -8.34 7.40 -6.48
N LYS A 106 -7.24 8.07 -6.13
CA LYS A 106 -6.30 8.62 -7.11
C LYS A 106 -5.54 7.53 -7.87
N LEU A 107 -5.09 6.47 -7.19
CA LEU A 107 -4.43 5.32 -7.85
C LEU A 107 -5.36 4.61 -8.86
N ILE A 108 -6.59 4.32 -8.44
CA ILE A 108 -7.58 3.62 -9.26
C ILE A 108 -8.08 4.49 -10.40
N SER A 109 -8.39 5.77 -10.17
CA SER A 109 -8.86 6.68 -11.23
C SER A 109 -7.82 6.87 -12.34
N ASN A 110 -6.53 6.83 -12.02
CA ASN A 110 -5.45 6.88 -13.00
C ASN A 110 -5.34 5.60 -13.85
N SER A 111 -5.79 4.46 -13.33
CA SER A 111 -5.56 3.15 -13.93
C SER A 111 -6.82 2.54 -14.57
N LEU A 112 -8.00 2.79 -13.97
CA LEU A 112 -9.26 2.14 -14.27
C LEU A 112 -10.39 3.19 -14.34
N LYS A 113 -10.63 3.73 -15.55
CA LYS A 113 -11.72 4.68 -15.78
C LYS A 113 -13.07 4.04 -15.44
N GLY A 114 -13.87 4.77 -14.67
CA GLY A 114 -15.23 4.37 -14.32
C GLY A 114 -15.34 3.34 -13.21
N VAL A 115 -14.24 3.03 -12.51
CA VAL A 115 -14.25 2.25 -11.27
C VAL A 115 -14.12 3.19 -10.09
N LYS A 116 -15.01 3.04 -9.10
CA LYS A 116 -14.94 3.75 -7.82
C LYS A 116 -14.85 2.75 -6.68
N VAL A 117 -13.83 2.88 -5.84
CA VAL A 117 -13.75 2.10 -4.60
C VAL A 117 -14.70 2.71 -3.58
N ARG A 118 -15.52 1.87 -2.96
CA ARG A 118 -16.49 2.27 -1.93
C ARG A 118 -16.00 1.93 -0.54
N ASP A 119 -15.41 0.77 -0.41
CA ASP A 119 -14.91 0.27 0.86
C ASP A 119 -13.76 -0.71 0.65
N ILE A 120 -12.85 -0.74 1.62
CA ILE A 120 -11.77 -1.73 1.73
C ILE A 120 -11.72 -2.19 3.17
N ASN A 121 -11.96 -3.48 3.39
CA ASN A 121 -11.88 -4.10 4.70
C ASN A 121 -10.89 -5.27 4.70
N PHE A 122 -10.23 -5.47 5.82
CA PHE A 122 -9.27 -6.54 6.06
C PHE A 122 -9.87 -7.48 7.10
N THR A 123 -9.99 -8.76 6.78
CA THR A 123 -10.45 -9.77 7.74
C THR A 123 -9.58 -11.02 7.59
N GLY A 124 -8.83 -11.35 8.64
CA GLY A 124 -7.79 -12.37 8.54
C GLY A 124 -6.75 -11.97 7.48
N GLN A 125 -6.45 -12.90 6.57
CA GLN A 125 -5.51 -12.68 5.47
C GLN A 125 -6.19 -12.23 4.16
N GLN A 126 -7.44 -11.79 4.23
CA GLN A 126 -8.26 -11.43 3.07
C GLN A 126 -8.55 -9.91 3.05
N ILE A 127 -8.53 -9.35 1.85
CA ILE A 127 -8.88 -7.98 1.53
C ILE A 127 -10.18 -8.00 0.74
N TYR A 128 -11.21 -7.39 1.31
CA TYR A 128 -12.52 -7.24 0.69
C TYR A 128 -12.63 -5.83 0.14
N VAL A 129 -12.74 -5.72 -1.18
CA VAL A 129 -12.91 -4.44 -1.87
C VAL A 129 -14.31 -4.37 -2.46
N THR A 130 -15.07 -3.36 -2.04
CA THR A 130 -16.37 -3.03 -2.64
C THR A 130 -16.17 -1.97 -3.71
N VAL A 131 -16.61 -2.25 -4.93
CA VAL A 131 -16.49 -1.31 -6.05
C VAL A 131 -17.82 -1.02 -6.73
N ASP A 132 -17.93 0.22 -7.21
CA ASP A 132 -18.96 0.66 -8.14
C ASP A 132 -18.35 0.85 -9.53
N PHE A 133 -19.07 0.37 -10.54
CA PHE A 133 -18.78 0.66 -11.94
C PHE A 133 -19.76 1.73 -12.42
N SER A 134 -19.24 2.85 -12.91
CA SER A 134 -20.08 3.79 -13.67
C SER A 134 -20.57 3.08 -14.92
N LYS A 135 -21.88 3.08 -15.17
CA LYS A 135 -22.43 2.62 -16.45
C LYS A 135 -21.80 3.47 -17.55
N SER A 136 -21.07 2.83 -18.47
CA SER A 136 -20.72 3.46 -19.74
C SER A 136 -22.03 3.95 -20.37
N PRO A 137 -22.12 5.18 -20.89
CA PRO A 137 -23.29 5.60 -21.64
C PRO A 137 -23.47 4.57 -22.75
N ARG A 138 -24.59 3.84 -22.74
CA ARG A 138 -24.93 2.99 -23.88
C ARG A 138 -24.96 3.92 -25.09
N ALA A 139 -24.06 3.69 -26.05
CA ALA A 139 -24.18 4.28 -27.36
C ALA A 139 -25.56 3.85 -27.89
N LEU A 140 -26.45 4.82 -28.04
CA LEU A 140 -27.72 4.69 -28.74
C LEU A 140 -27.46 4.75 -30.24
#